data_AF-A0A7Y9PFP0-F1
#
_entry.id   AF-A0A7Y9PFP0-F1
#
_cell.length_a   1.000
_cell.length_b   1.000
_cell.length_c   1.000
_cell.angle_alpha   90.00
_cell.angle_beta   90.00
_cell.angle_gamma   90.00
#
_symmetry.space_group_name_H-M   'P 1'
#
loop_
_entity.id
_entity.type
_entity.pdbx_description
1 polymer ?
#
loop_
_entity_poly.entity_id
_entity_poly.type
_entity_poly.pdbx_seq_one_letter_code
_entity_poly.pdbx_strand_id
1 'polypeptide(L)'
;MGIYRAVAIDEITSRVEHIRSLHRQHRPATDRDRLVHERREQKIKDFLSNLKRTGVRAMVPTVHELEELCGLVTGSGYRLFGYELDAIREYDRRLNTKRTHIKTAHQGLCA
;
A
#
# COMPACT_ATOMS: atom_id res chain seq x y z
N MET A 1 6.87 7.35 19.20
CA MET A 1 7.22 5.96 18.83
C MET A 1 6.13 5.43 17.93
N GLY A 2 6.29 5.54 16.61
CA GLY A 2 5.34 4.96 15.64
C GLY A 2 5.55 3.46 15.60
N ILE A 3 4.59 2.71 16.15
CA ILE A 3 4.60 1.25 16.12
C ILE A 3 4.11 0.84 14.73
N TYR A 4 4.91 0.03 14.04
CA TYR A 4 4.53 -0.66 12.80
C TYR A 4 3.12 -1.24 12.92
N ARG A 5 2.14 -0.58 12.28
CA ARG A 5 0.76 -1.06 12.25
C ARG A 5 0.42 -1.43 10.81
N ALA A 6 0.36 -2.73 10.56
CA ALA A 6 -0.29 -3.21 9.36
C ALA A 6 -1.74 -2.71 9.36
N VAL A 7 -2.17 -2.07 8.28
CA VAL A 7 -3.56 -1.65 8.11
C VAL A 7 -4.42 -2.89 8.12
N ALA A 8 -5.46 -2.91 8.96
CA ALA A 8 -6.35 -4.05 9.06
C ALA A 8 -7.11 -4.23 7.73
N ILE A 9 -7.45 -5.47 7.39
CA ILE A 9 -8.21 -5.79 6.17
C ILE A 9 -9.56 -5.03 6.14
N ASP A 10 -10.21 -4.89 7.29
CA ASP A 10 -11.46 -4.13 7.41
C ASP A 10 -11.28 -2.64 7.10
N GLU A 11 -10.14 -2.08 7.50
CA GLU A 11 -9.81 -0.68 7.25
C GLU A 11 -9.47 -0.45 5.76
N ILE A 12 -8.77 -1.39 5.13
CA ILE A 12 -8.56 -1.38 3.67
C ILE A 12 -9.90 -1.49 2.94
N THR A 13 -10.75 -2.44 3.36
CA THR A 13 -12.08 -2.66 2.78
C THR A 13 -12.91 -1.40 2.84
N SER A 14 -12.99 -0.78 4.02
CA SER A 14 -13.74 0.47 4.23
C SER A 14 -13.25 1.62 3.35
N ARG A 15 -11.92 1.79 3.23
CA ARG A 15 -11.32 2.84 2.39
C ARG A 15 -11.59 2.59 0.90
N VAL A 16 -11.48 1.35 0.44
CA VAL A 16 -11.77 0.97 -0.96
C VAL A 16 -13.26 1.18 -1.27
N GLU A 17 -14.16 0.78 -0.38
CA GLU A 17 -15.60 1.02 -0.52
C GLU A 17 -15.92 2.52 -0.56
N HIS A 18 -15.23 3.32 0.25
CA HIS A 18 -15.37 4.77 0.22
C HIS A 18 -14.95 5.36 -1.13
N ILE A 19 -13.76 5.02 -1.64
CA ILE A 19 -13.30 5.51 -2.96
C ILE A 19 -14.22 5.03 -4.08
N ARG A 20 -14.70 3.79 -4.02
CA ARG A 20 -15.72 3.28 -4.95
C ARG A 20 -16.97 4.14 -4.92
N SER A 21 -17.43 4.56 -3.73
CA SER A 21 -18.59 5.45 -3.61
C SER A 21 -18.35 6.81 -4.28
N LEU A 22 -17.14 7.37 -4.18
CA LEU A 22 -16.76 8.61 -4.85
C LEU A 22 -16.76 8.42 -6.39
N HIS A 23 -16.21 7.31 -6.89
CA HIS A 23 -16.27 7.00 -8.33
C HIS A 23 -17.70 6.88 -8.86
N ARG A 24 -18.66 6.42 -8.05
CA ARG A 24 -20.07 6.34 -8.45
C ARG A 24 -20.77 7.69 -8.51
N GLN A 25 -20.29 8.68 -7.77
CA GLN A 25 -20.83 10.04 -7.82
C GLN A 25 -20.45 10.75 -9.12
N HIS A 26 -19.34 10.35 -9.75
CA HIS A 26 -18.96 10.86 -11.06
C HIS A 26 -19.79 10.21 -12.17
N ARG A 27 -20.65 11.02 -12.81
CA ARG A 27 -21.42 10.59 -13.98
C ARG A 27 -20.50 10.49 -15.19
N PRO A 28 -20.41 9.34 -15.89
CA PRO A 28 -19.65 9.21 -17.11
C PRO A 28 -20.19 10.16 -18.19
N ALA A 29 -19.30 10.85 -18.90
CA ALA A 29 -19.66 11.79 -19.96
C ALA A 29 -19.80 11.12 -21.34
N THR A 30 -19.11 9.99 -21.55
CA THR A 30 -19.10 9.26 -22.81
C THR A 30 -19.33 7.76 -22.61
N ASP A 31 -19.72 7.04 -23.66
CA ASP A 31 -19.84 5.57 -23.62
C ASP A 31 -18.51 4.89 -23.30
N ARG A 32 -17.39 5.48 -23.75
CA ARG A 32 -16.05 5.02 -23.38
C ARG A 32 -15.80 5.15 -21.89
N ASP A 33 -16.16 6.29 -21.30
CA ASP A 33 -16.02 6.50 -19.85
C ASP A 33 -16.92 5.57 -19.06
N ARG A 34 -18.12 5.29 -19.58
CA ARG A 34 -19.04 4.32 -18.99
C ARG A 34 -18.42 2.92 -18.97
N LEU A 35 -17.83 2.45 -20.07
CA LEU A 35 -17.15 1.16 -20.12
C LEU A 35 -15.95 1.08 -19.16
N VAL A 36 -15.16 2.15 -19.05
CA VAL A 36 -14.05 2.23 -18.11
C VAL A 36 -14.56 2.18 -16.66
N HIS A 37 -15.66 2.87 -16.37
CA HIS A 37 -16.33 2.88 -15.07
C HIS A 37 -16.84 1.49 -14.69
N GLU A 38 -17.56 0.82 -15.60
CA GLU A 38 -18.10 -0.53 -15.39
C GLU A 38 -16.97 -1.55 -15.16
N ARG A 39 -15.88 -1.48 -15.95
CA ARG A 39 -14.69 -2.34 -15.74
C ARG A 39 -14.04 -2.10 -14.40
N ARG A 40 -13.90 -0.83 -13.99
CA ARG A 40 -13.32 -0.47 -12.68
C ARG A 40 -14.20 -0.98 -11.53
N GLU A 41 -15.51 -0.81 -11.62
CA GLU A 41 -16.47 -1.35 -10.65
C GLU A 41 -16.36 -2.85 -10.49
N GLN A 42 -16.25 -3.59 -11.60
CA GLN A 42 -16.10 -5.05 -11.58
C GLN A 42 -14.78 -5.45 -10.92
N LYS A 43 -13.66 -4.84 -11.32
CA LYS A 43 -12.35 -5.14 -10.70
C LYS A 43 -12.32 -4.85 -9.19
N ILE A 44 -12.92 -3.74 -8.75
CA ILE A 44 -13.02 -3.41 -7.31
C ILE A 44 -13.84 -4.47 -6.56
N LYS A 45 -14.95 -4.93 -7.13
CA LYS A 45 -15.78 -5.99 -6.53
C LYS A 45 -15.01 -7.30 -6.39
N ASP A 46 -14.26 -7.68 -7.42
CA ASP A 46 -13.45 -8.90 -7.44
C ASP A 46 -12.32 -8.80 -6.41
N PHE A 47 -11.65 -7.64 -6.34
CA PHE A 47 -10.62 -7.35 -5.34
C PHE A 47 -11.16 -7.50 -3.91
N LEU A 48 -12.28 -6.85 -3.57
CA LEU A 48 -12.87 -6.93 -2.23
C LEU A 48 -13.28 -8.36 -1.86
N SER A 49 -13.82 -9.11 -2.83
CA SER A 49 -14.21 -10.50 -2.62
C SER A 49 -12.99 -11.40 -2.37
N ASN A 50 -11.92 -11.19 -3.12
CA ASN A 50 -10.66 -11.92 -2.96
C ASN A 50 -9.94 -11.55 -1.66
N LEU A 51 -9.94 -10.27 -1.27
CA LEU A 51 -9.31 -9.80 -0.04
C LEU A 51 -9.94 -10.46 1.20
N LYS A 52 -11.29 -10.52 1.25
CA LYS A 52 -12.02 -11.21 2.32
C LYS A 52 -11.75 -12.71 2.35
N ARG A 53 -11.66 -13.36 1.19
CA ARG A 53 -11.46 -14.81 1.08
C ARG A 53 -10.04 -15.26 1.45
N THR A 54 -9.04 -14.46 1.10
CA THR A 54 -7.63 -14.87 1.22
C THR A 54 -6.97 -14.41 2.51
N GLY A 55 -7.53 -13.42 3.21
CA GLY A 55 -6.95 -12.90 4.46
C GLY A 55 -5.54 -12.33 4.27
N VAL A 56 -5.14 -12.06 3.02
CA VAL A 56 -3.79 -11.64 2.66
C VAL A 56 -3.52 -10.25 3.26
N ARG A 57 -2.45 -10.15 4.05
CA ARG A 57 -1.91 -8.85 4.48
C ARG A 57 -1.61 -8.03 3.24
N ALA A 58 -1.99 -6.74 3.21
CA ALA A 58 -1.70 -5.87 2.08
C ALA A 58 -0.19 -5.76 1.84
N MET A 59 0.31 -6.56 0.91
CA MET A 59 1.71 -6.54 0.49
C MET A 59 1.86 -5.49 -0.63
N VAL A 60 3.10 -5.16 -0.95
CA VAL A 60 3.48 -4.23 -2.04
C VAL A 60 2.65 -4.45 -3.34
N PRO A 61 2.43 -5.67 -3.83
CA PRO A 61 1.60 -5.90 -5.02
C PRO A 61 0.15 -5.46 -4.84
N THR A 62 -0.44 -5.71 -3.67
CA THR A 62 -1.81 -5.31 -3.31
C THR A 62 -1.94 -3.78 -3.28
N VAL A 63 -0.92 -3.08 -2.78
CA VAL A 63 -0.93 -1.61 -2.75
C VAL A 63 -0.88 -1.03 -4.17
N HIS A 64 -0.07 -1.59 -5.06
CA HIS A 64 -0.02 -1.15 -6.46
C HIS A 64 -1.30 -1.45 -7.23
N GLU A 65 -1.90 -2.63 -7.01
CA GLU A 65 -3.21 -2.96 -7.58
C GLU A 65 -4.27 -1.95 -7.09
N LEU A 66 -4.25 -1.59 -5.81
CA LEU A 66 -5.14 -0.57 -5.26
C LEU A 66 -4.91 0.82 -5.84
N GLU A 67 -3.67 1.21 -6.13
CA GLU A 67 -3.38 2.48 -6.82
C GLU A 67 -4.03 2.52 -8.21
N GLU A 68 -3.93 1.45 -8.99
CA GLU A 68 -4.55 1.35 -10.32
C GLU A 68 -6.07 1.42 -10.22
N LEU A 69 -6.67 0.61 -9.33
CA LEU A 69 -8.13 0.51 -9.15
C LEU A 69 -8.74 1.81 -8.64
N CYS A 70 -8.06 2.46 -7.71
CA CYS A 70 -8.52 3.70 -7.09
C CYS A 70 -8.15 4.94 -7.92
N GLY A 71 -7.41 4.80 -9.02
CA GLY A 71 -6.95 5.94 -9.83
C GLY A 71 -6.02 6.88 -9.07
N LEU A 72 -5.23 6.34 -8.15
CA LEU A 72 -4.30 7.10 -7.34
C LEU A 72 -3.00 7.38 -8.09
N VAL A 73 -2.29 8.42 -7.68
CA VAL A 73 -0.93 8.68 -8.16
C VAL A 73 -0.01 7.56 -7.67
N THR A 74 0.87 7.06 -8.54
CA THR A 74 1.85 6.01 -8.20
C THR A 74 2.64 6.37 -6.93
N GLY A 75 2.71 5.45 -5.98
CA GLY A 75 3.37 5.62 -4.68
C GLY A 75 2.51 6.28 -3.59
N SER A 76 1.33 6.83 -3.93
CA SER A 76 0.43 7.43 -2.93
C SER A 76 -0.45 6.41 -2.21
N GLY A 77 -0.63 5.22 -2.77
CA GLY A 77 -1.38 4.11 -2.19
C GLY A 77 -0.77 3.62 -0.88
N TYR A 78 0.53 3.80 -0.66
CA TYR A 78 1.16 3.46 0.61
C TYR A 78 0.66 4.30 1.78
N ARG A 79 0.23 5.55 1.56
CA ARG A 79 -0.38 6.37 2.61
C ARG A 79 -1.81 5.92 2.95
N LEU A 80 -2.52 5.41 1.94
CA LEU A 80 -3.95 5.07 2.05
C LEU A 80 -4.21 3.60 2.35
N PHE A 81 -3.31 2.70 1.99
CA PHE A 81 -3.51 1.25 2.07
C PHE A 81 -2.27 0.51 2.55
N GLY A 82 -1.11 1.17 2.46
CA GLY A 82 0.15 0.62 2.91
C GLY A 82 0.46 0.93 4.37
N TYR A 83 1.66 0.54 4.73
CA TYR A 83 2.24 0.72 6.05
C TYR A 83 2.60 2.18 6.29
N GLU A 84 2.66 2.60 7.56
CA GLU A 84 3.23 3.89 7.95
C GLU A 84 4.71 3.93 7.52
N LEU A 85 4.99 4.54 6.37
CA LEU A 85 6.31 4.55 5.73
C LEU A 85 7.38 5.14 6.66
N ASP A 86 7.00 6.13 7.46
CA ASP A 86 7.86 6.74 8.45
C ASP A 86 8.21 5.77 9.59
N ALA A 87 7.26 4.92 10.01
CA ALA A 87 7.54 3.85 10.97
C ALA A 87 8.42 2.75 10.38
N ILE A 88 8.27 2.41 9.08
CA ILE A 88 9.19 1.48 8.40
C ILE A 88 10.59 2.08 8.33
N ARG A 89 10.71 3.35 7.93
CA ARG A 89 12.01 4.05 7.86
C ARG A 89 12.66 4.22 9.23
N GLU A 90 11.87 4.42 10.28
CA GLU A 90 12.36 4.50 11.66
C GLU A 90 12.80 3.11 12.15
N TYR A 91 12.04 2.06 11.83
CA TYR A 91 12.40 0.68 12.16
C TYR A 91 13.64 0.19 11.41
N ASP A 92 13.74 0.49 10.12
CA ASP A 92 14.91 0.21 9.29
C ASP A 92 16.14 0.98 9.78
N ARG A 93 16.00 2.28 10.07
CA ARG A 93 17.06 3.06 10.74
C ARG A 93 17.49 2.39 12.04
N ARG A 94 16.54 2.02 12.92
CA ARG A 94 16.85 1.37 14.21
C ARG A 94 17.56 0.02 14.04
N LEU A 95 17.19 -0.78 13.04
CA LEU A 95 17.86 -2.04 12.73
C LEU A 95 19.25 -1.82 12.14
N ASN A 96 19.41 -0.85 11.24
CA ASN A 96 20.67 -0.52 10.59
C ASN A 96 21.64 0.22 11.53
N THR A 97 21.16 1.00 12.50
CA THR A 97 21.98 1.53 13.60
C THR A 97 22.62 0.41 14.43
N LYS A 98 21.96 -0.75 14.55
CA LYS A 98 22.53 -1.93 15.25
C LYS A 98 23.39 -2.82 14.34
N ARG A 99 23.22 -2.77 13.02
CA ARG A 99 23.97 -3.59 12.05
C ARG A 99 25.24 -2.93 11.54
N THR A 100 25.28 -1.60 11.45
CA THR A 100 26.49 -0.88 11.00
C THR A 100 27.44 -0.61 12.17
N HIS A 101 27.97 -1.69 12.75
CA HIS A 101 29.34 -1.66 13.26
C HIS A 101 30.23 -2.19 12.14
N ILE A 102 30.55 -1.34 11.16
CA ILE A 102 31.81 -1.55 10.43
C ILE A 102 32.89 -1.18 11.46
N LYS A 103 33.33 -2.17 12.23
CA LYS A 103 34.62 -2.07 12.91
C LYS A 103 35.64 -2.01 11.78
N THR A 104 36.19 -0.83 11.51
CA THR A 104 37.47 -0.71 10.83
C THR A 104 38.48 -1.47 11.68
N ALA A 105 38.65 -2.76 11.39
CA ALA A 105 39.80 -3.53 11.82
C ALA A 105 40.99 -3.07 10.96
N HIS A 106 41.50 -1.88 11.24
CA HIS A 106 42.85 -1.49 10.89
C HIS A 106 43.62 -1.24 12.19
N GLN A 107 43.83 -2.32 12.93
CA GLN A 107 45.05 -2.47 13.72
C GLN A 107 45.81 -3.67 13.15
N GLY A 108 46.37 -3.45 11.96
CA GLY A 108 47.56 -4.16 11.53
C GLY A 108 48.76 -3.48 12.17
N LEU A 109 49.00 -3.77 13.45
CA LEU A 109 50.36 -3.85 13.97
C LEU A 109 51.00 -5.07 13.29
N CYS A 110 52.04 -4.86 12.48
CA CYS A 110 53.25 -5.68 12.45
C CYS A 110 54.20 -5.23 11.32
N ALA A 111 55.44 -4.97 11.76
CA ALA A 111 56.69 -4.70 11.05
C ALA A 111 56.86 -3.31 10.40
#